data_AF-D9Q2F1-F1
#
_entry.id   AF-D9Q2F1-F1
#
_cell.length_a   1.000
_cell.length_b   1.000
_cell.length_c   1.000
_cell.angle_alpha   90.00
_cell.angle_beta   90.00
_cell.angle_gamma   90.00
#
_symmetry.space_group_name_H-M   'P 1'
#
loop_
_entity.id
_entity.type
_entity.pdbx_description
1 polymer ?
#
loop_
_entity_poly.entity_id
_entity_poly.type
_entity_poly.pdbx_seq_one_letter_code
_entity_poly.pdbx_strand_id
1 'polypeptide(L)'
;MSECKVNIDFLRHIANPALALAMVNISNGRAELQAKNQEESKQVLQKITSALLDIKKGLSNGEIKYNFSIYGGDPRNIAKYLTSPEWRGLVELTFGELKDTPGAWEFVRGVLMELLTKAANTYGSQCPEVSEACKNAIEDLSKMKPSLPKNPEGTELSKA
;
A
#
# COMPACT_ATOMS: atom_id res chain seq x y z
N MET A 1 8.62 -22.26 -20.29
CA MET A 1 7.91 -21.33 -19.40
C MET A 1 6.45 -21.34 -19.81
N SER A 2 5.53 -21.58 -18.88
CA SER A 2 4.09 -21.49 -19.12
C SER A 2 3.71 -20.06 -19.54
N GLU A 3 2.81 -19.93 -20.49
CA GLU A 3 2.33 -18.64 -20.99
C GLU A 3 1.38 -18.01 -19.95
N CYS A 4 1.61 -16.74 -19.58
CA CYS A 4 0.75 -15.98 -18.69
C CYS A 4 -0.51 -15.53 -19.44
N LYS A 5 -1.63 -16.22 -19.23
CA LYS A 5 -2.90 -16.05 -19.98
C LYS A 5 -3.98 -15.26 -19.23
N VAL A 6 -3.60 -14.51 -18.21
CA VAL A 6 -4.55 -13.77 -17.37
C VAL A 6 -5.28 -12.71 -18.19
N ASN A 7 -6.61 -12.68 -18.06
CA ASN A 7 -7.47 -11.68 -18.71
C ASN A 7 -7.94 -10.58 -17.74
N ILE A 8 -7.29 -10.46 -16.58
CA ILE A 8 -7.63 -9.53 -15.51
C ILE A 8 -6.52 -8.49 -15.38
N ASP A 9 -6.75 -7.29 -15.88
CA ASP A 9 -5.83 -6.16 -15.77
C ASP A 9 -5.60 -5.74 -14.30
N PHE A 10 -4.34 -5.56 -13.91
CA PHE A 10 -3.96 -5.24 -12.54
C PHE A 10 -4.52 -3.89 -12.07
N LEU A 11 -4.34 -2.81 -12.85
CA LEU A 11 -4.85 -1.51 -12.43
C LEU A 11 -6.36 -1.47 -12.45
N ARG A 12 -6.98 -1.92 -13.54
CA ARG A 12 -8.42 -1.75 -13.77
C ARG A 12 -9.28 -2.62 -12.86
N HIS A 13 -8.87 -3.86 -12.59
CA HIS A 13 -9.72 -4.83 -11.90
C HIS A 13 -9.27 -5.13 -10.46
N ILE A 14 -8.03 -4.79 -10.09
CA ILE A 14 -7.49 -5.05 -8.75
C ILE A 14 -7.19 -3.75 -8.03
N ALA A 15 -6.20 -2.98 -8.48
CA ALA A 15 -5.69 -1.85 -7.72
C ALA A 15 -6.71 -0.71 -7.58
N ASN A 16 -7.28 -0.23 -8.69
CA ASN A 16 -8.23 0.88 -8.64
C ASN A 16 -9.49 0.55 -7.84
N PRO A 17 -10.13 -0.63 -8.00
CA PRO A 17 -11.26 -1.01 -7.15
C PRO A 17 -10.91 -1.12 -5.66
N ALA A 18 -9.75 -1.69 -5.31
CA ALA A 18 -9.33 -1.82 -3.92
C ALA A 18 -9.10 -0.44 -3.26
N LEU A 19 -8.39 0.44 -3.95
CA LEU A 19 -8.13 1.80 -3.46
C LEU A 19 -9.41 2.64 -3.38
N ALA A 20 -10.32 2.51 -4.35
CA ALA A 20 -11.61 3.19 -4.31
C ALA A 20 -12.47 2.70 -3.13
N LEU A 21 -12.50 1.40 -2.86
CA LEU A 21 -13.21 0.84 -1.71
C LEU A 21 -12.62 1.36 -0.38
N ALA A 22 -11.29 1.41 -0.28
CA ALA A 22 -10.61 1.97 0.89
C ALA A 22 -11.00 3.44 1.12
N MET A 23 -10.99 4.26 0.06
CA MET A 23 -11.41 5.67 0.12
C MET A 23 -12.87 5.81 0.56
N VAL A 24 -13.78 4.97 0.06
CA VAL A 24 -15.19 4.97 0.47
C VAL A 24 -15.36 4.58 1.94
N ASN A 25 -14.61 3.59 2.42
CA ASN A 25 -14.66 3.15 3.82
C ASN A 25 -14.20 4.25 4.77
N ILE A 26 -13.19 5.03 4.38
CA ILE A 26 -12.73 6.22 5.11
C ILE A 26 -13.84 7.28 5.16
N SER A 27 -14.42 7.64 4.01
CA SER A 27 -15.47 8.66 3.93
C SER A 27 -16.72 8.30 4.75
N ASN A 28 -17.03 7.01 4.87
CA ASN A 28 -18.16 6.51 5.64
C ASN A 28 -17.87 6.29 7.13
N GLY A 29 -16.68 6.66 7.61
CA GLY A 29 -16.28 6.48 9.02
C GLY A 29 -16.15 5.01 9.45
N ARG A 30 -15.96 4.10 8.49
CA ARG A 30 -15.81 2.65 8.74
C ARG A 30 -14.36 2.22 8.98
N ALA A 31 -13.42 3.15 8.84
CA ALA A 31 -12.05 2.94 9.27
C ALA A 31 -11.98 3.18 10.79
N GLU A 32 -11.67 2.15 11.56
CA GLU A 32 -11.39 2.28 13.00
C GLU A 32 -10.08 3.05 13.18
N LEU A 33 -10.18 4.36 13.36
CA LEU A 33 -9.03 5.24 13.55
C LEU A 33 -8.97 5.66 15.01
N GLN A 34 -7.87 5.29 15.68
CA GLN A 34 -7.59 5.77 17.02
C GLN A 34 -7.26 7.27 16.94
N ALA A 35 -8.23 8.13 17.25
CA ALA A 35 -8.07 9.58 17.34
C ALA A 35 -8.68 10.08 18.66
N LYS A 36 -8.01 11.02 19.32
CA LYS A 36 -8.42 11.55 20.64
C LYS A 36 -9.48 12.63 20.53
N ASN A 37 -9.58 13.29 19.37
CA ASN A 37 -10.55 14.34 19.09
C ASN A 37 -10.88 14.44 17.59
N GLN A 38 -11.87 15.28 17.26
CA GLN A 38 -12.36 15.45 15.90
C GLN A 38 -11.32 16.06 14.94
N GLU A 39 -10.46 16.95 15.42
CA GLU A 39 -9.42 17.59 14.60
C GLU A 39 -8.30 16.60 14.26
N GLU A 40 -7.86 15.80 15.23
CA GLU A 40 -6.93 14.70 15.00
C GLU A 40 -7.51 13.67 14.02
N SER A 41 -8.79 13.32 14.17
CA SER A 41 -9.49 12.43 13.22
C SER A 41 -9.43 13.00 11.80
N LYS A 42 -9.73 14.29 11.61
CA LYS A 42 -9.65 14.96 10.31
C LYS A 42 -8.24 14.89 9.71
N GLN A 43 -7.22 15.15 10.52
CA GLN A 43 -5.82 15.09 10.08
C GLN A 43 -5.41 13.67 9.69
N VAL A 44 -5.79 12.66 10.46
CA VAL A 44 -5.56 11.24 10.15
C VAL A 44 -6.23 10.88 8.83
N LEU A 45 -7.50 11.24 8.62
CA LEU A 45 -8.24 10.99 7.38
C LEU A 45 -7.58 11.66 6.16
N GLN A 46 -7.08 12.88 6.32
CA GLN A 46 -6.35 13.59 5.26
C GLN A 46 -5.05 12.87 4.90
N LYS A 47 -4.26 12.45 5.90
CA LYS A 47 -3.02 11.69 5.67
C LYS A 47 -3.27 10.36 4.96
N ILE A 48 -4.29 9.61 5.38
CA ILE A 48 -4.67 8.35 4.73
C ILE A 48 -5.09 8.63 3.28
N THR A 49 -5.91 9.65 3.06
CA THR A 49 -6.38 10.00 1.71
C THR A 49 -5.19 10.35 0.79
N SER A 50 -4.25 11.16 1.27
CA SER A 50 -3.04 11.50 0.52
C SER A 50 -2.24 10.25 0.18
N ALA A 51 -1.95 9.42 1.17
CA ALA A 51 -1.21 8.17 1.00
C ALA A 51 -1.86 7.23 -0.05
N LEU A 52 -3.18 7.07 -0.02
CA LEU A 52 -3.89 6.24 -1.01
C LEU A 52 -3.83 6.84 -2.42
N LEU A 53 -3.85 8.17 -2.56
CA LEU A 53 -3.67 8.85 -3.84
C LEU A 53 -2.24 8.69 -4.37
N ASP A 54 -1.24 8.76 -3.49
CA ASP A 54 0.15 8.55 -3.84
C ASP A 54 0.41 7.10 -4.26
N ILE A 55 -0.18 6.12 -3.57
CA ILE A 55 -0.18 4.71 -4.01
C ILE A 55 -0.81 4.59 -5.39
N LYS A 56 -2.01 5.16 -5.60
CA LYS A 56 -2.69 5.11 -6.91
C LYS A 56 -1.82 5.68 -8.03
N LYS A 57 -1.18 6.82 -7.78
CA LYS A 57 -0.28 7.48 -8.73
C LYS A 57 0.98 6.65 -8.97
N GLY A 58 1.59 6.12 -7.92
CA GLY A 58 2.76 5.25 -8.00
C GLY A 58 2.52 4.00 -8.83
N LEU A 59 1.40 3.32 -8.60
CA LEU A 59 0.99 2.15 -9.39
C LEU A 59 0.72 2.51 -10.86
N SER A 60 0.11 3.67 -11.12
CA SER A 60 -0.13 4.16 -12.49
C SER A 60 1.19 4.48 -13.22
N ASN A 61 2.14 5.10 -12.53
CA ASN A 61 3.48 5.35 -13.07
C ASN A 61 4.25 4.05 -13.29
N GLY A 62 4.11 3.09 -12.38
CA GLY A 62 4.63 1.73 -12.54
C GLY A 62 4.09 1.08 -13.81
N GLU A 63 2.79 1.17 -14.06
CA GLU A 63 2.18 0.64 -15.28
C GLU A 63 2.76 1.29 -16.53
N ILE A 64 2.86 2.62 -16.56
CA ILE A 64 3.41 3.34 -17.72
C ILE A 64 4.86 2.90 -18.00
N LYS A 65 5.66 2.68 -16.96
CA LYS A 65 7.08 2.35 -17.09
C LYS A 65 7.33 0.87 -17.41
N TYR A 66 6.56 -0.03 -16.78
CA TYR A 66 6.78 -1.47 -16.87
C TYR A 66 5.84 -2.16 -17.86
N ASN A 67 4.79 -1.48 -18.34
CA ASN A 67 3.83 -1.95 -19.32
C ASN A 67 3.30 -3.35 -18.98
N PHE A 68 2.69 -3.48 -17.81
CA PHE A 68 2.07 -4.71 -17.32
C PHE A 68 0.56 -4.83 -17.60
N SER A 69 -0.02 -3.91 -18.35
CA SER A 69 -1.43 -4.01 -18.76
C SER A 69 -1.66 -5.24 -19.63
N ILE A 70 -2.83 -5.88 -19.50
CA ILE A 70 -3.26 -6.91 -20.46
C ILE A 70 -3.59 -6.30 -21.84
N TYR A 71 -3.76 -4.97 -21.93
CA TYR A 71 -4.14 -4.27 -23.16
C TYR A 71 -2.91 -3.83 -23.96
N GLY A 72 -2.09 -4.79 -24.38
CA GLY A 72 -0.87 -4.53 -25.17
C GLY A 72 0.43 -4.46 -24.36
N GLY A 73 0.39 -4.85 -23.08
CA GLY A 73 1.55 -5.08 -22.25
C GLY A 73 1.75 -6.55 -21.90
N ASP A 74 2.52 -6.80 -20.85
CA ASP A 74 2.79 -8.14 -20.33
C ASP A 74 2.58 -8.18 -18.81
N PRO A 75 1.52 -8.86 -18.32
CA PRO A 75 1.20 -8.89 -16.90
C PRO A 75 2.31 -9.46 -16.00
N ARG A 76 3.27 -10.21 -16.57
CA ARG A 76 4.47 -10.66 -15.84
C ARG A 76 5.36 -9.52 -15.41
N ASN A 77 5.27 -8.35 -16.06
CA ASN A 77 6.03 -7.16 -15.68
C ASN A 77 5.57 -6.57 -14.33
N ILE A 78 4.44 -7.01 -13.76
CA ILE A 78 4.10 -6.72 -12.35
C ILE A 78 5.21 -7.21 -11.42
N ALA A 79 5.75 -8.42 -11.66
CA ALA A 79 6.83 -8.97 -10.84
C ALA A 79 8.11 -8.11 -10.91
N LYS A 80 8.40 -7.56 -12.10
CA LYS A 80 9.52 -6.63 -12.28
C LYS A 80 9.28 -5.31 -11.56
N TYR A 81 8.06 -4.79 -11.61
CA TYR A 81 7.69 -3.57 -10.89
C TYR A 81 7.78 -3.78 -9.37
N LEU A 82 7.25 -4.86 -8.81
CA LEU A 82 7.27 -5.12 -7.36
C LEU A 82 8.68 -5.35 -6.78
N THR A 83 9.67 -5.63 -7.62
CA THR A 83 11.09 -5.77 -7.21
C THR A 83 11.92 -4.52 -7.52
N SER A 84 11.32 -3.52 -8.16
CA SER A 84 11.98 -2.32 -8.65
C SER A 84 12.31 -1.31 -7.54
N PRO A 85 13.26 -0.39 -7.79
CA PRO A 85 13.47 0.80 -6.97
C PRO A 85 12.22 1.69 -6.88
N GLU A 86 11.39 1.75 -7.91
CA GLU A 86 10.17 2.57 -7.96
C GLU A 86 9.12 2.08 -6.96
N TRP A 87 8.93 0.76 -6.88
CA TRP A 87 8.07 0.16 -5.87
C TRP A 87 8.60 0.42 -4.46
N ARG A 88 9.90 0.19 -4.23
CA ARG A 88 10.54 0.46 -2.93
C ARG A 88 10.40 1.92 -2.53
N GLY A 89 10.68 2.84 -3.44
CA GLY A 89 10.54 4.28 -3.20
C GLY A 89 9.10 4.70 -2.92
N LEU A 90 8.11 4.09 -3.60
CA LEU A 90 6.69 4.32 -3.29
C LEU A 90 6.38 3.90 -1.85
N VAL A 91 6.74 2.66 -1.48
CA VAL A 91 6.48 2.11 -0.14
C VAL A 91 7.18 2.96 0.93
N GLU A 92 8.46 3.28 0.75
CA GLU A 92 9.24 4.09 1.67
C GLU A 92 8.66 5.50 1.85
N LEU A 93 8.29 6.17 0.77
CA LEU A 93 7.68 7.50 0.81
C LEU A 93 6.34 7.46 1.56
N THR A 94 5.43 6.57 1.13
CA THR A 94 4.10 6.44 1.72
C THR A 94 4.17 6.17 3.23
N PHE A 95 4.97 5.20 3.66
CA PHE A 95 5.05 4.85 5.08
C PHE A 95 5.94 5.79 5.89
N GLY A 96 6.88 6.50 5.25
CA GLY A 96 7.65 7.57 5.86
C GLY A 96 6.79 8.76 6.28
N GLU A 97 5.80 9.14 5.46
CA GLU A 97 4.85 10.22 5.76
C GLU A 97 3.84 9.86 6.86
N LEU A 98 3.55 8.57 7.01
CA LEU A 98 2.60 8.04 8.00
C LEU A 98 3.25 7.62 9.32
N LYS A 99 4.58 7.71 9.46
CA LYS A 99 5.34 7.18 10.60
C LYS A 99 4.84 7.67 11.96
N ASP A 100 4.37 8.92 12.03
CA ASP A 100 3.90 9.58 13.24
C ASP A 100 2.37 9.43 13.42
N THR A 101 1.73 8.54 12.66
CA THR A 101 0.28 8.33 12.70
C THR A 101 -0.03 6.84 12.59
N PRO A 102 0.18 6.07 13.68
CA PRO A 102 0.12 4.60 13.66
C PRO A 102 -1.20 4.04 13.10
N GLY A 103 -2.33 4.65 13.41
CA GLY A 103 -3.63 4.22 12.86
C GLY A 103 -3.72 4.38 11.34
N ALA A 104 -3.21 5.49 10.79
CA ALA A 104 -3.15 5.69 9.35
C ALA A 104 -2.17 4.73 8.68
N TRP A 105 -1.02 4.54 9.33
CA TRP A 105 0.02 3.62 8.87
C TRP A 105 -0.52 2.19 8.75
N GLU A 106 -1.17 1.68 9.80
CA GLU A 106 -1.76 0.34 9.84
C GLU A 106 -2.88 0.18 8.81
N PHE A 107 -3.76 1.18 8.70
CA PHE A 107 -4.84 1.16 7.72
C PHE A 107 -4.30 1.07 6.29
N VAL A 108 -3.37 1.96 5.92
CA VAL A 108 -2.80 1.99 4.56
C VAL A 108 -2.00 0.72 4.26
N ARG A 109 -1.26 0.19 5.25
CA ARG A 109 -0.61 -1.11 5.12
C ARG A 109 -1.61 -2.22 4.84
N GLY A 110 -2.71 -2.27 5.59
CA GLY A 110 -3.78 -3.25 5.39
C GLY A 110 -4.35 -3.20 3.97
N VAL A 111 -4.66 -2.01 3.46
CA VAL A 111 -5.16 -1.81 2.09
C VAL A 111 -4.16 -2.32 1.04
N LEU A 112 -2.87 -2.02 1.20
CA LEU A 112 -1.84 -2.45 0.26
C LEU A 112 -1.64 -3.97 0.29
N MET A 113 -1.65 -4.58 1.49
CA MET A 113 -1.57 -6.03 1.65
C MET A 113 -2.79 -6.75 1.06
N GLU A 114 -4.01 -6.21 1.23
CA GLU A 114 -5.23 -6.78 0.66
C GLU A 114 -5.18 -6.74 -0.87
N LEU A 115 -4.75 -5.60 -1.45
CA LEU A 115 -4.56 -5.44 -2.89
C LEU A 115 -3.59 -6.48 -3.44
N LEU A 116 -2.41 -6.63 -2.81
CA LEU A 116 -1.40 -7.61 -3.22
C LEU A 116 -1.89 -9.05 -3.04
N THR A 117 -2.67 -9.34 -2.00
CA THR A 117 -3.26 -10.66 -1.76
C THR A 117 -4.26 -11.01 -2.87
N LYS A 118 -5.11 -10.06 -3.25
CA LYS A 118 -6.04 -10.21 -4.37
C LYS A 118 -5.28 -10.46 -5.67
N ALA A 119 -4.22 -9.70 -5.95
CA ALA A 119 -3.38 -9.93 -7.12
C ALA A 119 -2.72 -11.32 -7.11
N ALA A 120 -2.13 -11.72 -5.98
CA ALA A 120 -1.49 -13.02 -5.85
C ALA A 120 -2.45 -14.19 -6.15
N ASN A 121 -3.69 -14.09 -5.68
CA ASN A 121 -4.72 -15.10 -5.90
C ASN A 121 -5.24 -15.09 -7.34
N THR A 122 -5.51 -13.91 -7.91
CA THR A 122 -5.99 -13.78 -9.29
C THR A 122 -4.97 -14.32 -10.31
N TYR A 123 -3.68 -14.11 -10.06
CA TYR A 123 -2.61 -14.48 -10.99
C TYR A 123 -2.02 -15.86 -10.72
N GLY A 124 -2.24 -16.44 -9.54
CA GLY A 124 -1.54 -17.63 -9.03
C GLY A 124 -1.49 -18.85 -9.95
N SER A 125 -2.56 -19.13 -10.70
CA SER A 125 -2.61 -20.29 -11.59
C SER A 125 -2.02 -20.03 -12.98
N GLN A 126 -1.98 -18.78 -13.43
CA GLN A 126 -1.65 -18.43 -14.82
C GLN A 126 -0.31 -17.70 -14.93
N CYS A 127 0.09 -16.95 -13.90
CA CYS A 127 1.32 -16.17 -13.85
C CYS A 127 1.96 -16.34 -12.46
N PRO A 128 2.53 -17.52 -12.16
CA PRO A 128 3.09 -17.83 -10.83
C PRO A 128 4.13 -16.83 -10.36
N GLU A 129 4.93 -16.26 -11.27
CA GLU A 129 5.94 -15.25 -10.97
C GLU A 129 5.34 -13.95 -10.40
N VAL A 130 4.14 -13.57 -10.86
CA VAL A 130 3.42 -12.41 -10.31
C VAL A 130 2.91 -12.75 -8.91
N SER A 131 2.36 -13.95 -8.74
CA SER A 131 1.86 -14.41 -7.45
C SER A 131 2.96 -14.47 -6.39
N GLU A 132 4.14 -14.98 -6.76
CA GLU A 132 5.32 -15.03 -5.90
C GLU A 132 5.81 -13.62 -5.56
N ALA A 133 5.95 -12.73 -6.55
CA ALA A 133 6.34 -11.34 -6.30
C ALA A 133 5.37 -10.60 -5.37
N CYS A 134 4.05 -10.81 -5.51
CA CYS A 134 3.06 -10.27 -4.60
C CYS A 134 3.22 -10.82 -3.18
N LYS A 135 3.45 -12.14 -3.01
CA LYS A 135 3.68 -12.77 -1.70
C LYS A 135 4.93 -12.21 -1.01
N ASN A 136 6.02 -12.04 -1.75
CA ASN A 136 7.25 -11.45 -1.23
C ASN A 136 7.01 -10.00 -0.78
N ALA A 137 6.30 -9.20 -1.59
CA ALA A 137 5.95 -7.83 -1.22
C ALA A 137 5.05 -7.76 0.02
N ILE A 138 4.11 -8.71 0.19
CA ILE A 138 3.29 -8.84 1.40
C ILE A 138 4.17 -9.17 2.61
N GLU A 139 5.10 -10.11 2.46
CA GLU A 139 6.03 -10.48 3.53
C GLU A 139 6.89 -9.28 3.96
N ASP A 140 7.43 -8.53 3.01
CA ASP A 140 8.20 -7.31 3.29
C ASP A 140 7.36 -6.28 4.07
N LEU A 141 6.14 -6.00 3.60
CA LEU A 141 5.21 -5.09 4.29
C LEU A 141 4.85 -5.58 5.71
N SER A 142 4.70 -6.89 5.90
CA SER A 142 4.39 -7.48 7.22
C SER A 142 5.52 -7.29 8.23
N LYS A 143 6.77 -7.26 7.77
CA LYS A 143 7.97 -7.05 8.58
C LYS A 143 8.22 -5.58 8.88
N MET A 144 7.66 -4.66 8.09
CA MET A 144 7.73 -3.23 8.37
C MET A 144 7.03 -2.93 9.69
N LYS A 145 7.59 -2.00 10.45
CA LYS A 145 7.01 -1.48 11.70
C LYS A 145 6.96 0.03 11.64
N PRO A 146 5.91 0.67 12.19
CA PRO A 146 5.95 2.10 12.43
C PRO A 146 7.09 2.39 13.41
N SER A 147 7.88 3.42 13.14
CA SER A 147 8.84 3.90 14.12
C SER A 147 8.07 4.36 15.36
N LEU A 148 8.30 3.75 16.52
CA LEU A 148 7.72 4.22 17.76
C LEU A 148 8.13 5.68 17.98
N PRO A 149 7.21 6.56 18.41
CA PRO A 149 7.58 7.91 18.78
C PRO A 149 8.66 7.81 19.86
N LYS A 150 9.78 8.51 19.66
CA LYS A 150 10.76 8.71 20.73
C LYS A 150 10.01 9.36 21.89
N ASN A 151 9.90 8.67 23.02
CA ASN A 151 9.50 9.31 24.26
C ASN A 151 10.43 10.51 24.47
N PRO A 152 9.91 11.71 24.78
CA PRO A 152 10.77 12.76 25.29
C PRO A 152 11.29 12.28 26.65
N GLU A 153 12.54 11.81 26.68
CA GLU A 153 13.24 11.51 27.93
C GLU A 153 13.37 12.80 28.75
N GLY A 154 12.68 12.81 29.90
CA GLY A 154 13.19 13.30 31.17
C GLY A 154 13.54 14.78 31.29
N THR A 155 12.55 15.61 31.64
CA THR A 155 12.85 16.73 32.55
C THR A 155 12.80 16.17 33.98
N GLU A 156 13.94 15.67 34.47
CA GLU A 156 14.16 15.54 35.91
C GLU A 156 14.14 16.95 36.52
N LEU A 157 12.98 17.34 37.05
CA LEU A 157 12.89 18.37 38.08
C LEU A 157 13.41 17.76 39.38
N SER A 158 14.72 17.78 39.56
CA SER A 158 15.34 17.55 40.85
C SER A 158 14.91 18.70 41.77
N LYS A 159 14.04 18.39 42.73
CA LYS A 159 13.87 19.21 43.93
C LYS A 159 15.16 19.17 44.73
N ALA A 160 15.78 20.33 44.94
CA ALA A 160 16.57 20.67 46.13
C ALA A 160 16.56 22.19 46.29
#